data_AF-A0A821Y6Z7-F1
#
_entry.id   AF-A0A821Y6Z7-F1
#
_cell.length_a   1.000
_cell.length_b   1.000
_cell.length_c   1.000
_cell.angle_alpha   90.00
_cell.angle_beta   90.00
_cell.angle_gamma   90.00
#
_symmetry.space_group_name_H-M   'P 1'
#
loop_
_entity.id
_entity.type
_entity.pdbx_description
1 polymer ?
#
loop_
_entity_poly.entity_id
_entity_poly.type
_entity_poly.pdbx_seq_one_letter_code
_entity_poly.pdbx_strand_id
1 'polypeptide(L)'
;MVDDMNSLLQKYIKEYGNFLYKEIDRNFKHITNVNETDIRQYSKDFDNYFQELNSLNKYVNLFQCISGDEKLENYYRQFLNYHRFLDNQMEYFSMSSKYKELKHLLVIAQSLTCLDRFSSFSLSDYGFRGLYKQYHLEIFRISQDAHKLIIDYISKGDYAYVDLALADIDENLSNSKYLNQIKHDLECSLNKLMKHTKSMAYWIEGNISKEKNNIRLINDNIENISIILTKNRIMNLIDEKTRDNLRKFPHEIYQILTKIFIHEVHSIDLFIHVNYYLEAEQSIENLTHALRELSDNYKSNVVYEKKEQLQKRLNHLLDDILQRYDFSDVEKYHVHPPKDIFEQLKRVLLSGNPKYVDIYKSLLEKIRVYFSLNLDKLGNDSSKDHVQKILLLKNAFCFLPEELKILFQFHIDQLK
;
A
#
# COMPACT_ATOMS: atom_id res chain seq x y z
N MET A 1 75.66 26.55 41.90
CA MET A 1 74.35 25.95 42.28
C MET A 1 73.16 26.76 41.77
N VAL A 2 73.10 28.08 41.97
CA VAL A 2 72.00 28.92 41.44
C VAL A 2 72.02 29.00 39.90
N ASP A 3 73.20 29.06 39.28
CA ASP A 3 73.33 29.09 37.81
C ASP A 3 72.95 27.77 37.13
N ASP A 4 73.27 26.62 37.75
CA ASP A 4 72.87 25.29 37.25
C ASP A 4 71.35 25.08 37.31
N MET A 5 70.70 25.51 38.40
CA MET A 5 69.24 25.45 38.53
C MET A 5 68.52 26.34 37.52
N ASN A 6 69.04 27.55 37.26
CA ASN A 6 68.50 28.43 36.23
C ASN A 6 68.61 27.82 34.82
N SER A 7 69.73 27.12 34.53
CA SER A 7 69.91 26.44 33.24
C SER A 7 68.93 25.26 33.06
N LEU A 8 68.70 24.47 34.12
CA LEU A 8 67.75 23.34 34.11
C LEU A 8 66.31 23.81 33.96
N LEU A 9 65.94 24.89 34.65
CA LEU A 9 64.61 25.48 34.55
C LEU A 9 64.37 26.02 33.14
N GLN A 10 65.33 26.76 32.55
CA GLN A 10 65.24 27.24 31.17
C GLN A 10 65.10 26.10 30.16
N LYS A 11 65.86 25.00 30.34
CA LYS A 11 65.75 23.81 29.50
C LYS A 11 64.36 23.19 29.60
N TYR A 12 63.82 23.02 30.81
CA TYR A 12 62.48 22.49 31.03
C TYR A 12 61.41 23.36 30.36
N ILE A 13 61.46 24.69 30.54
CA ILE A 13 60.51 25.63 29.93
C ILE A 13 60.52 25.50 28.41
N LYS A 14 61.71 25.38 27.80
CA LYS A 14 61.86 25.22 26.35
C LYS A 14 61.32 23.88 25.85
N GLU A 15 61.59 22.80 26.57
CA GLU A 15 61.05 21.46 26.26
C GLU A 15 59.53 21.44 26.38
N TYR A 16 58.97 22.06 27.43
CA TYR A 16 57.54 22.17 27.64
C TYR A 16 56.85 23.02 26.56
N GLY A 17 57.42 24.18 26.22
CA GLY A 17 56.90 25.02 25.14
C GLY A 17 56.96 24.35 23.75
N ASN A 18 57.89 23.42 23.54
CA ASN A 18 57.94 22.58 22.35
C ASN A 18 56.90 21.46 22.37
N PHE A 19 56.66 20.86 23.54
CA PHE A 19 55.58 19.89 23.74
C PHE A 19 54.21 20.51 23.45
N LEU A 20 53.90 21.65 24.07
CA LEU A 20 52.63 22.38 23.82
C LEU A 20 52.46 22.68 22.33
N TYR A 21 53.51 23.16 21.66
CA TYR A 21 53.45 23.46 20.24
C TYR A 21 53.13 22.21 19.39
N LYS A 22 53.74 21.06 19.70
CA LYS A 22 53.47 19.80 18.99
C LYS A 22 52.05 19.31 19.19
N GLU A 23 51.53 19.39 20.41
CA GLU A 23 50.16 18.97 20.68
C GLU A 23 49.14 19.91 20.03
N ILE A 24 49.37 21.23 20.04
CA ILE A 24 48.53 22.19 19.32
C ILE A 24 48.52 21.88 17.81
N ASP A 25 49.68 21.69 17.18
CA ASP A 25 49.78 21.37 15.74
C ASP A 25 49.13 20.01 15.40
N ARG A 26 49.33 19.00 16.26
CA ARG A 26 48.70 17.68 16.11
C ARG A 26 47.19 17.78 16.15
N ASN A 27 46.64 18.43 17.18
CA ASN A 27 45.20 18.58 17.32
C ASN A 27 44.62 19.43 16.18
N PHE A 28 45.31 20.49 15.75
CA PHE A 28 44.88 21.30 14.61
C PHE A 28 44.75 20.46 13.33
N LYS A 29 45.75 19.63 13.03
CA LYS A 29 45.71 18.72 11.87
C LYS A 29 44.52 17.77 11.93
N HIS A 30 44.25 17.16 13.08
CA HIS A 30 43.08 16.29 13.24
C HIS A 30 41.75 17.04 13.06
N ILE A 31 41.63 18.26 13.57
CA ILE A 31 40.42 19.08 13.38
C ILE A 31 40.22 19.47 11.91
N THR A 32 41.30 19.75 11.19
CA THR A 32 41.25 20.08 9.76
C THR A 32 41.05 18.87 8.85
N ASN A 33 41.19 17.65 9.38
CA ASN A 33 40.98 16.43 8.63
C ASN A 33 39.49 16.08 8.57
N VAL A 34 38.92 16.16 7.37
CA VAL A 34 37.51 15.91 7.10
C VAL A 34 37.10 14.47 7.43
N ASN A 35 38.02 13.51 7.52
CA ASN A 35 37.67 12.11 7.79
C ASN A 35 37.72 11.70 9.27
N GLU A 36 38.00 12.63 10.19
CA GLU A 36 38.18 12.34 11.60
C GLU A 36 36.85 12.25 12.35
N THR A 37 36.67 11.24 13.21
CA THR A 37 35.41 11.02 13.95
C THR A 37 35.34 11.79 15.26
N ASP A 38 36.49 12.12 15.86
CA ASP A 38 36.60 12.72 17.20
C ASP A 38 36.94 14.22 17.17
N ILE A 39 36.51 14.93 16.12
CA ILE A 39 36.78 16.37 15.90
C ILE A 39 36.47 17.22 17.14
N ARG A 40 35.40 16.90 17.88
CA ARG A 40 35.04 17.61 19.12
C ARG A 40 36.08 17.45 20.23
N GLN A 41 36.62 16.23 20.39
CA GLN A 41 37.63 15.96 21.40
C GLN A 41 38.93 16.67 21.03
N TYR A 42 39.37 16.57 19.77
CA TYR A 42 40.55 17.29 19.29
C TYR A 42 40.40 18.81 19.42
N SER A 43 39.22 19.36 19.14
CA SER A 43 38.95 20.79 19.33
C SER A 43 39.04 21.23 20.79
N LYS A 44 38.57 20.39 21.71
CA LYS A 44 38.67 20.65 23.16
C LYS A 44 40.10 20.55 23.67
N ASP A 45 40.85 19.55 23.23
CA ASP A 45 42.25 19.37 23.62
C ASP A 45 43.11 20.50 23.05
N PHE A 46 42.88 20.87 21.80
CA PHE A 46 43.44 22.08 21.19
C PHE A 46 43.17 23.32 22.04
N ASP A 47 41.90 23.56 22.40
CA ASP A 47 41.45 24.71 23.18
C ASP A 47 42.17 24.80 24.54
N ASN A 48 42.37 23.65 25.20
CA ASN A 48 43.11 23.56 26.46
C ASN A 48 44.59 23.93 26.30
N TYR A 49 45.29 23.30 25.34
CA TYR A 49 46.71 23.55 25.12
C TYR A 49 46.98 24.98 24.63
N PHE A 50 46.08 25.51 23.80
CA PHE A 50 46.17 26.88 23.32
C PHE A 50 45.92 27.91 24.43
N GLN A 51 44.94 27.64 25.32
CA GLN A 51 44.71 28.46 26.51
C GLN A 51 45.92 28.45 27.43
N GLU A 52 46.55 27.29 27.62
CA GLU A 52 47.75 27.16 28.43
C GLU A 52 48.90 27.98 27.85
N LEU A 53 49.17 27.87 26.54
CA LEU A 53 50.16 28.68 25.84
C LEU A 53 49.88 30.18 26.00
N ASN A 54 48.62 30.61 25.80
CA ASN A 54 48.24 32.02 25.94
C ASN A 54 48.38 32.53 27.39
N SER A 55 48.14 31.67 28.38
CA SER A 55 48.29 32.03 29.80
C SER A 55 49.73 32.34 30.19
N LEU A 56 50.71 31.74 29.52
CA LEU A 56 52.13 32.00 29.73
C LEU A 56 52.55 33.42 29.35
N ASN A 57 51.76 34.13 28.54
CA ASN A 57 51.99 35.55 28.20
C ASN A 57 52.03 36.46 29.44
N LYS A 58 51.37 36.06 30.54
CA LYS A 58 51.47 36.76 31.84
C LYS A 58 52.90 36.78 32.41
N TYR A 59 53.76 35.87 31.95
CA TYR A 59 55.14 35.71 32.38
C TYR A 59 56.09 36.00 31.21
N VAL A 60 56.29 37.28 30.91
CA VAL A 60 57.02 37.78 29.72
C VAL A 60 58.35 37.03 29.46
N ASN A 61 59.18 36.83 30.49
CA ASN A 61 60.47 36.14 30.35
C ASN A 61 60.32 34.66 29.95
N LEU A 62 59.30 33.96 30.49
CA LEU A 62 58.99 32.58 30.12
C LEU A 62 58.45 32.50 28.69
N PHE A 63 57.61 33.48 28.33
CA PHE A 63 56.96 33.56 27.04
C PHE A 63 57.97 33.83 25.91
N GLN A 64 58.95 34.71 26.15
CA GLN A 64 60.06 34.95 25.23
C GLN A 64 60.94 33.71 25.04
N CYS A 65 61.22 32.95 26.10
CA CYS A 65 62.04 31.73 26.01
C CYS A 65 61.46 30.66 25.08
N ILE A 66 60.14 30.65 24.85
CA ILE A 66 59.45 29.67 24.01
C ILE A 66 59.00 30.24 22.65
N SER A 67 59.40 31.47 22.31
CA SER A 67 58.92 32.23 21.16
C SER A 67 57.38 32.32 21.12
N GLY A 68 56.78 32.61 22.27
CA GLY A 68 55.33 32.56 22.45
C GLY A 68 54.56 33.51 21.53
N ASP A 69 55.04 34.74 21.34
CA ASP A 69 54.40 35.75 20.48
C ASP A 69 54.32 35.26 19.02
N GLU A 70 55.43 34.79 18.48
CA GLU A 70 55.53 34.28 17.10
C GLU A 70 54.61 33.05 16.90
N LYS A 71 54.56 32.16 17.88
CA LYS A 71 53.70 30.97 17.84
C LYS A 71 52.22 31.35 17.89
N LEU A 72 51.82 32.24 18.79
CA LEU A 72 50.44 32.72 18.86
C LEU A 72 50.03 33.41 17.55
N GLU A 73 50.88 34.29 17.01
CA GLU A 73 50.60 34.97 15.76
C GLU A 73 50.46 34.00 14.58
N ASN A 74 51.31 32.97 14.50
CA ASN A 74 51.20 31.92 13.50
C ASN A 74 49.84 31.19 13.58
N TYR A 75 49.43 30.77 14.77
CA TYR A 75 48.14 30.10 14.95
C TYR A 75 46.96 31.03 14.65
N TYR A 76 47.02 32.31 15.03
CA TYR A 76 46.00 33.28 14.65
C TYR A 76 45.82 33.38 13.13
N ARG A 77 46.93 33.43 12.37
CA ARG A 77 46.89 33.43 10.91
C ARG A 77 46.32 32.12 10.36
N GLN A 78 46.68 30.98 10.93
CA GLN A 78 46.16 29.68 10.53
C GLN A 78 44.65 29.55 10.76
N PHE A 79 44.13 30.02 11.90
CA PHE A 79 42.68 30.02 12.15
C PHE A 79 41.93 30.89 11.16
N LEU A 80 42.45 32.08 10.87
CA LEU A 80 41.81 33.03 9.96
C LEU A 80 41.77 32.45 8.52
N ASN A 81 42.85 31.82 8.09
CA ASN A 81 42.90 31.14 6.79
C ASN A 81 41.94 29.96 6.73
N TYR A 82 41.87 29.16 7.80
CA TYR A 82 40.97 28.00 7.85
C TYR A 82 39.49 28.40 7.96
N HIS A 83 39.17 29.46 8.70
CA HIS A 83 37.83 30.05 8.73
C HIS A 83 37.38 30.48 7.34
N ARG A 84 38.21 31.24 6.61
CA ARG A 84 37.92 31.63 5.22
C ARG A 84 37.78 30.44 4.28
N PHE A 85 38.61 29.41 4.46
CA PHE A 85 38.50 28.17 3.70
C PHE A 85 37.16 27.48 3.95
N LEU A 86 36.76 27.33 5.22
CA LEU A 86 35.47 26.75 5.57
C LEU A 86 34.31 27.56 5.01
N ASP A 87 34.34 28.89 5.14
CA ASP A 87 33.28 29.75 4.60
C ASP A 87 33.09 29.55 3.10
N ASN A 88 34.17 29.65 2.32
CA ASN A 88 34.14 29.43 0.87
C ASN A 88 33.66 28.03 0.49
N GLN A 89 34.07 26.99 1.23
CA GLN A 89 33.62 25.61 0.96
C GLN A 89 32.14 25.41 1.32
N MET A 90 31.70 25.99 2.43
CA MET A 90 30.30 25.93 2.86
C MET A 90 29.40 26.70 1.89
N GLU A 91 29.81 27.87 1.42
CA GLU A 91 29.09 28.62 0.38
C GLU A 91 29.01 27.81 -0.92
N TYR A 92 30.13 27.24 -1.37
CA TYR A 92 30.16 26.40 -2.56
C TYR A 92 29.23 25.18 -2.43
N PHE A 93 29.23 24.48 -1.30
CA PHE A 93 28.34 23.33 -1.08
C PHE A 93 26.87 23.72 -0.93
N SER A 94 26.57 24.87 -0.33
CA SER A 94 25.21 25.44 -0.30
C SER A 94 24.72 25.72 -1.73
N MET A 95 25.50 26.46 -2.52
CA MET A 95 25.14 26.85 -3.90
C MET A 95 25.05 25.66 -4.87
N SER A 96 25.83 24.60 -4.63
CA SER A 96 25.85 23.38 -5.46
C SER A 96 24.90 22.27 -4.95
N SER A 97 24.06 22.57 -3.96
CA SER A 97 23.13 21.61 -3.34
C SER A 97 23.79 20.34 -2.78
N LYS A 98 25.07 20.45 -2.39
CA LYS A 98 25.86 19.36 -1.77
C LYS A 98 25.67 19.36 -0.25
N TYR A 99 24.43 19.12 0.17
CA TYR A 99 24.03 19.31 1.57
C TYR A 99 24.66 18.31 2.55
N LYS A 100 25.07 17.13 2.06
CA LYS A 100 25.77 16.12 2.87
C LYS A 100 27.15 16.62 3.29
N GLU A 101 27.90 17.14 2.33
CA GLU A 101 29.21 17.74 2.53
C GLU A 101 29.11 19.01 3.38
N LEU A 102 28.11 19.87 3.10
CA LEU A 102 27.83 21.06 3.91
C LEU A 102 27.58 20.72 5.39
N LYS A 103 26.83 19.65 5.66
CA LYS A 103 26.54 19.21 7.02
C LYS A 103 27.80 18.76 7.75
N HIS A 104 28.69 18.08 7.07
CA HIS A 104 29.95 17.65 7.65
C HIS A 104 30.82 18.86 8.04
N LEU A 105 30.90 19.87 7.17
CA LEU A 105 31.57 21.13 7.50
C LEU A 105 30.90 21.88 8.65
N LEU A 106 29.57 21.81 8.78
CA LEU A 106 28.85 22.36 9.93
C LEU A 106 29.26 21.73 11.26
N VAL A 107 29.54 20.42 11.29
CA VAL A 107 30.03 19.74 12.51
C VAL A 107 31.43 20.25 12.89
N ILE A 108 32.30 20.45 11.88
CA ILE A 108 33.63 21.04 12.08
C ILE A 108 33.50 22.47 12.61
N ALA A 109 32.69 23.31 11.95
CA ALA A 109 32.44 24.70 12.37
C ALA A 109 31.85 24.77 13.79
N GLN A 110 30.92 23.88 14.14
CA GLN A 110 30.37 23.79 15.50
C GLN A 110 31.46 23.46 16.53
N SER A 111 32.32 22.49 16.20
CA SER A 111 33.39 22.04 17.10
C SER A 111 34.42 23.13 17.34
N LEU A 112 34.68 23.98 16.33
CA LEU A 112 35.63 25.08 16.39
C LEU A 112 35.10 26.33 17.10
N THR A 113 33.82 26.37 17.50
CA THR A 113 33.24 27.53 18.22
C THR A 113 33.91 27.82 19.56
N CYS A 114 34.61 26.85 20.18
CA CYS A 114 35.42 27.11 21.38
C CYS A 114 36.59 28.06 21.10
N LEU A 115 37.12 28.07 19.88
CA LEU A 115 38.27 28.89 19.50
C LEU A 115 37.91 30.36 19.23
N ASP A 116 36.62 30.67 19.10
CA ASP A 116 36.13 32.05 18.86
C ASP A 116 36.62 33.05 19.92
N ARG A 117 36.90 32.57 21.15
CA ARG A 117 37.43 33.41 22.23
C ARG A 117 38.81 33.99 21.92
N PHE A 118 39.61 33.27 21.13
CA PHE A 118 40.96 33.67 20.75
C PHE A 118 40.98 34.56 19.49
N SER A 119 39.98 34.42 18.62
CA SER A 119 39.88 35.16 17.35
C SER A 119 39.05 36.45 17.42
N SER A 120 38.58 36.83 18.61
CA SER A 120 37.72 37.99 18.89
C SER A 120 38.29 39.35 18.43
N PHE A 121 39.61 39.46 18.23
CA PHE A 121 40.28 40.68 17.78
C PHE A 121 40.41 40.82 16.26
N SER A 122 40.21 39.74 15.48
CA SER A 122 40.46 39.71 14.03
C SER A 122 39.26 39.26 13.18
N LEU A 123 38.30 38.57 13.79
CA LEU A 123 37.04 38.14 13.16
C LEU A 123 35.89 38.94 13.80
N SER A 124 35.52 40.08 13.20
CA SER A 124 34.36 40.88 13.62
C SER A 124 33.11 39.99 13.76
N ASP A 125 32.42 39.98 14.91
CA ASP A 125 31.09 39.40 15.26
C ASP A 125 30.65 38.03 14.67
N TYR A 126 31.49 37.34 13.88
CA TYR A 126 31.15 36.22 13.02
C TYR A 126 32.31 35.20 12.93
N GLY A 127 32.86 34.76 14.06
CA GLY A 127 33.79 33.62 14.14
C GLY A 127 33.15 32.30 13.63
N PHE A 128 33.68 31.15 14.03
CA PHE A 128 33.11 29.84 13.67
C PHE A 128 31.64 29.71 14.12
N ARG A 129 31.24 30.38 15.21
CA ARG A 129 29.83 30.47 15.62
C ARG A 129 28.95 31.20 14.61
N GLY A 130 29.48 32.23 13.93
CA GLY A 130 28.78 32.95 12.87
C GLY A 130 28.53 32.04 11.68
N LEU A 131 29.59 31.38 11.19
CA LEU A 131 29.51 30.38 10.11
C LEU A 131 28.52 29.26 10.44
N TYR A 132 28.61 28.70 11.65
CA TYR A 132 27.67 27.67 12.08
C TYR A 132 26.22 28.15 12.01
N LYS A 133 25.91 29.33 12.56
CA LYS A 133 24.54 29.87 12.56
C LYS A 133 24.00 30.11 11.15
N GLN A 134 24.83 30.64 10.24
CA GLN A 134 24.45 30.94 8.87
C GLN A 134 23.96 29.69 8.13
N TYR A 135 24.79 28.64 8.08
CA TYR A 135 24.48 27.44 7.32
C TYR A 135 23.59 26.44 8.07
N HIS A 136 23.57 26.47 9.41
CA HIS A 136 22.69 25.59 10.20
C HIS A 136 21.22 25.86 9.91
N LEU A 137 20.82 27.14 9.80
CA LEU A 137 19.44 27.51 9.47
C LEU A 137 19.02 27.00 8.08
N GLU A 138 19.94 27.03 7.12
CA GLU A 138 19.72 26.54 5.77
C GLU A 138 19.51 25.02 5.74
N ILE A 139 20.42 24.25 6.35
CA ILE A 139 20.27 22.79 6.48
C ILE A 139 18.98 22.44 7.24
N PHE A 140 18.68 23.16 8.31
CA PHE A 140 17.46 22.93 9.07
C PHE A 140 16.20 23.14 8.22
N ARG A 141 16.17 24.20 7.40
CA ARG A 141 15.04 24.49 6.50
C ARG A 141 14.87 23.40 5.44
N ILE A 142 15.96 22.99 4.78
CA ILE A 142 15.94 21.95 3.76
C ILE A 142 15.46 20.62 4.35
N SER A 143 15.99 20.25 5.51
CA SER A 143 15.54 19.06 6.24
C SER A 143 14.04 19.19 6.53
N GLN A 144 13.58 20.30 7.10
CA GLN A 144 12.15 20.50 7.40
C GLN A 144 11.26 20.39 6.16
N ASP A 145 11.66 20.97 5.02
CA ASP A 145 10.90 20.94 3.78
C ASP A 145 10.83 19.51 3.20
N ALA A 146 11.92 18.75 3.25
CA ALA A 146 11.94 17.33 2.86
C ALA A 146 10.99 16.49 3.73
N HIS A 147 10.96 16.71 5.05
CA HIS A 147 10.05 16.00 5.94
C HIS A 147 8.58 16.37 5.68
N LYS A 148 8.28 17.65 5.42
CA LYS A 148 6.91 18.08 5.04
C LYS A 148 6.44 17.42 3.75
N LEU A 149 7.33 17.29 2.76
CA LEU A 149 7.03 16.66 1.50
C LEU A 149 6.62 15.19 1.68
N ILE A 150 7.33 14.45 2.54
CA ILE A 150 6.98 13.06 2.86
C ILE A 150 5.62 12.97 3.53
N ILE A 151 5.35 13.83 4.52
CA ILE A 151 4.05 13.85 5.21
C ILE A 151 2.91 14.15 4.22
N ASP A 152 3.13 15.07 3.27
CA ASP A 152 2.17 15.36 2.21
C ASP A 152 1.90 14.13 1.33
N TYR A 153 2.94 13.42 0.88
CA TYR A 153 2.77 12.16 0.13
C TYR A 153 2.06 11.07 0.93
N ILE A 154 2.37 10.91 2.23
CA ILE A 154 1.67 9.98 3.13
C ILE A 154 0.18 10.32 3.21
N SER A 155 -0.16 11.62 3.31
CA SER A 155 -1.54 12.09 3.39
C SER A 155 -2.35 11.82 2.11
N LYS A 156 -1.67 11.81 0.97
CA LYS A 156 -2.25 11.51 -0.36
C LYS A 156 -2.29 10.01 -0.66
N GLY A 157 -1.66 9.17 0.16
CA GLY A 157 -1.55 7.74 -0.07
C GLY A 157 -0.56 7.37 -1.18
N ASP A 158 0.37 8.27 -1.52
CA ASP A 158 1.34 8.05 -2.60
C ASP A 158 2.63 7.41 -2.08
N TYR A 159 2.54 6.12 -1.78
CA TYR A 159 3.63 5.39 -1.14
C TYR A 159 4.86 5.20 -2.06
N ALA A 160 4.70 5.33 -3.38
CA ALA A 160 5.83 5.31 -4.30
C ALA A 160 6.71 6.55 -4.11
N TYR A 161 6.10 7.74 -4.05
CA TYR A 161 6.82 8.98 -3.79
C TYR A 161 7.28 9.11 -2.33
N VAL A 162 6.60 8.47 -1.37
CA VAL A 162 7.13 8.34 0.01
C VAL A 162 8.47 7.61 0.01
N ASP A 163 8.58 6.43 -0.65
CA ASP A 163 9.85 5.68 -0.67
C ASP A 163 10.98 6.45 -1.38
N LEU A 164 10.66 7.17 -2.45
CA LEU A 164 11.61 8.04 -3.15
C LEU A 164 12.09 9.18 -2.25
N ALA A 165 11.16 9.93 -1.64
CA ALA A 165 11.52 11.05 -0.77
C ALA A 165 12.24 10.59 0.51
N LEU A 166 11.95 9.38 1.00
CA LEU A 166 12.71 8.75 2.09
C LEU A 166 14.15 8.39 1.69
N ALA A 167 14.43 8.18 0.40
CA ALA A 167 15.80 7.96 -0.08
C ALA A 167 16.65 9.23 0.03
N ASP A 168 16.01 10.39 -0.11
CA ASP A 168 16.67 11.70 -0.09
C ASP A 168 16.91 12.22 1.34
N ILE A 169 16.22 11.66 2.34
CA ILE A 169 16.50 11.92 3.75
C ILE A 169 17.63 11.00 4.21
N ASP A 170 18.86 11.52 4.18
CA ASP A 170 20.03 10.86 4.80
C ASP A 170 19.71 10.57 6.30
N GLU A 171 20.02 9.37 6.81
CA GLU A 171 19.72 8.95 8.19
C GLU A 171 20.24 9.97 9.23
N ASN A 172 21.34 10.63 8.86
CA ASN A 172 21.97 11.65 9.69
C ASN A 172 21.22 13.01 9.65
N LEU A 173 20.47 13.35 8.60
CA LEU A 173 19.70 14.61 8.47
C LEU A 173 18.38 14.61 9.26
N SER A 174 17.99 13.46 9.81
CA SER A 174 16.71 13.33 10.50
C SER A 174 16.77 13.92 11.92
N ASN A 175 15.95 14.94 12.16
CA ASN A 175 15.55 15.26 13.52
C ASN A 175 14.68 14.09 14.01
N SER A 176 15.03 13.47 15.13
CA SER A 176 14.29 12.33 15.69
C SER A 176 12.79 12.63 15.84
N LYS A 177 12.42 13.89 16.10
CA LYS A 177 11.02 14.34 16.15
C LYS A 177 10.31 14.18 14.81
N TYR A 178 10.93 14.59 13.70
CA TYR A 178 10.29 14.50 12.37
C TYR A 178 10.26 13.06 11.87
N LEU A 179 11.32 12.27 12.15
CA LEU A 179 11.32 10.84 11.82
C LEU A 179 10.21 10.10 12.57
N ASN A 180 10.01 10.40 13.86
CA ASN A 180 8.91 9.82 14.65
C ASN A 180 7.54 10.23 14.11
N GLN A 181 7.38 11.47 13.63
CA GLN A 181 6.15 11.92 12.99
C GLN A 181 5.88 11.16 11.68
N ILE A 182 6.89 11.01 10.82
CA ILE A 182 6.77 10.23 9.57
C ILE A 182 6.36 8.80 9.88
N LYS A 183 7.00 8.15 10.85
CA LYS A 183 6.64 6.79 11.28
C LYS A 183 5.17 6.71 11.70
N HIS A 184 4.75 7.60 12.59
CA HIS A 184 3.39 7.63 13.10
C HIS A 184 2.35 7.87 12.00
N ASP A 185 2.58 8.85 11.12
CA ASP A 185 1.66 9.18 10.03
C ASP A 185 1.59 8.06 8.99
N LEU A 186 2.73 7.43 8.69
CA LEU A 186 2.82 6.28 7.80
C LEU A 186 2.02 5.10 8.36
N GLU A 187 2.23 4.73 9.62
CA GLU A 187 1.47 3.68 10.30
C GLU A 187 -0.02 3.98 10.34
N CYS A 188 -0.41 5.22 10.66
CA CYS A 188 -1.81 5.64 10.67
C CYS A 188 -2.44 5.57 9.27
N SER A 189 -1.72 6.02 8.23
CA SER A 189 -2.16 5.98 6.84
C SER A 189 -2.36 4.55 6.35
N LEU A 190 -1.39 3.66 6.61
CA LEU A 190 -1.45 2.25 6.21
C LEU A 190 -2.57 1.49 6.93
N ASN A 191 -2.75 1.73 8.23
CA ASN A 191 -3.86 1.13 8.98
C ASN A 191 -5.22 1.64 8.49
N LYS A 192 -5.34 2.92 8.12
CA LYS A 192 -6.55 3.47 7.50
C LYS A 192 -6.82 2.81 6.15
N LEU A 193 -5.81 2.69 5.28
CA LEU A 193 -5.92 2.03 3.98
C LEU A 193 -6.42 0.59 4.12
N MET A 194 -5.79 -0.21 4.99
CA MET A 194 -6.20 -1.61 5.23
C MET A 194 -7.64 -1.69 5.76
N LYS A 195 -7.99 -0.87 6.77
CA LYS A 195 -9.34 -0.86 7.36
C LYS A 195 -10.40 -0.45 6.33
N HIS A 196 -10.10 0.55 5.50
CA HIS A 196 -11.00 1.05 4.48
C HIS A 196 -11.25 -0.01 3.40
N THR A 197 -10.19 -0.63 2.88
CA THR A 197 -10.28 -1.72 1.90
C THR A 197 -11.07 -2.91 2.44
N LYS A 198 -10.85 -3.30 3.70
CA LYS A 198 -11.64 -4.35 4.35
C LYS A 198 -13.12 -3.99 4.47
N SER A 199 -13.42 -2.73 4.80
CA SER A 199 -14.80 -2.24 4.89
C SER A 199 -15.49 -2.25 3.53
N MET A 200 -14.80 -1.80 2.47
CA MET A 200 -15.28 -1.87 1.09
C MET A 200 -15.52 -3.32 0.66
N ALA A 201 -14.61 -4.24 0.99
CA ALA A 201 -14.76 -5.65 0.67
C ALA A 201 -16.00 -6.27 1.32
N TYR A 202 -16.35 -5.91 2.56
CA TYR A 202 -17.62 -6.36 3.14
C TYR A 202 -18.84 -5.66 2.53
N TRP A 203 -18.70 -4.39 2.14
CA TRP A 203 -19.81 -3.61 1.60
C TRP A 203 -20.33 -4.15 0.27
N ILE A 204 -19.47 -4.79 -0.53
CA ILE A 204 -19.90 -5.41 -1.79
C ILE A 204 -20.74 -6.68 -1.59
N GLU A 205 -20.82 -7.25 -0.38
CA GLU A 205 -21.66 -8.41 -0.10
C GLU A 205 -23.14 -8.08 -0.36
N GLY A 206 -23.77 -8.84 -1.27
CA GLY A 206 -25.16 -8.61 -1.69
C GLY A 206 -25.39 -7.36 -2.55
N ASN A 207 -24.35 -6.57 -2.83
CA ASN A 207 -24.45 -5.30 -3.59
C ASN A 207 -23.47 -5.20 -4.77
N ILE A 208 -22.93 -6.33 -5.24
CA ILE A 208 -21.94 -6.39 -6.33
C ILE A 208 -22.37 -5.56 -7.56
N SER A 209 -23.67 -5.56 -7.89
CA SER A 209 -24.23 -4.83 -9.03
C SER A 209 -24.17 -3.29 -8.89
N LYS A 210 -24.24 -2.78 -7.66
CA LYS A 210 -24.30 -1.33 -7.35
C LYS A 210 -22.94 -0.75 -7.00
N GLU A 211 -22.00 -1.59 -6.58
CA GLU A 211 -20.75 -1.18 -5.94
C GLU A 211 -19.52 -1.35 -6.85
N LYS A 212 -19.69 -1.15 -8.16
CA LYS A 212 -18.60 -1.28 -9.16
C LYS A 212 -17.37 -0.42 -8.83
N ASN A 213 -17.59 0.81 -8.34
CA ASN A 213 -16.50 1.70 -7.93
C ASN A 213 -15.72 1.14 -6.74
N ASN A 214 -16.41 0.55 -5.76
CA ASN A 214 -15.77 -0.06 -4.61
C ASN A 214 -14.93 -1.29 -5.01
N ILE A 215 -15.39 -2.08 -5.97
CA ILE A 215 -14.61 -3.21 -6.51
C ILE A 215 -13.29 -2.75 -7.11
N ARG A 216 -13.32 -1.70 -7.95
CA ARG A 216 -12.11 -1.11 -8.52
C ARG A 216 -11.17 -0.56 -7.44
N LEU A 217 -11.71 0.19 -6.47
CA LEU A 217 -10.91 0.75 -5.37
C LEU A 217 -10.29 -0.33 -4.48
N ILE A 218 -10.96 -1.47 -4.29
CA ILE A 218 -10.37 -2.63 -3.61
C ILE A 218 -9.15 -3.12 -4.39
N ASN A 219 -9.25 -3.27 -5.72
CA ASN A 219 -8.13 -3.69 -6.56
C ASN A 219 -6.94 -2.73 -6.44
N ASP A 220 -7.19 -1.43 -6.62
CA ASP A 220 -6.16 -0.37 -6.54
C ASP A 220 -5.47 -0.35 -5.16
N ASN A 221 -6.23 -0.55 -4.08
CA ASN A 221 -5.67 -0.58 -2.73
C ASN A 221 -4.83 -1.84 -2.46
N ILE A 222 -5.21 -3.01 -3.01
CA ILE A 222 -4.39 -4.22 -2.90
C ILE A 222 -3.08 -4.05 -3.69
N GLU A 223 -3.13 -3.44 -4.87
CA GLU A 223 -1.94 -3.12 -5.65
C GLU A 223 -1.02 -2.16 -4.89
N ASN A 224 -1.56 -1.08 -4.32
CA ASN A 224 -0.79 -0.15 -3.49
C ASN A 224 -0.10 -0.85 -2.31
N ILE A 225 -0.80 -1.75 -1.61
CA ILE A 225 -0.22 -2.54 -0.52
C ILE A 225 0.87 -3.49 -1.05
N SER A 226 0.68 -4.08 -2.22
CA SER A 226 1.69 -4.93 -2.87
C SER A 226 2.94 -4.13 -3.23
N ILE A 227 2.79 -2.90 -3.72
CA ILE A 227 3.91 -1.97 -3.95
C ILE A 227 4.64 -1.70 -2.63
N ILE A 228 3.92 -1.31 -1.57
CA ILE A 228 4.49 -1.04 -0.24
C ILE A 228 5.34 -2.21 0.27
N LEU A 229 4.87 -3.44 0.11
CA LEU A 229 5.58 -4.65 0.56
C LEU A 229 6.96 -4.82 -0.11
N THR A 230 7.17 -4.21 -1.28
CA THR A 230 8.48 -4.23 -1.99
C THR A 230 9.40 -3.07 -1.62
N LYS A 231 8.92 -2.07 -0.87
CA LYS A 231 9.67 -0.85 -0.53
C LYS A 231 10.37 -0.96 0.82
N ASN A 232 11.64 -1.36 0.79
CA ASN A 232 12.44 -1.59 2.00
C ASN A 232 12.49 -0.40 2.96
N ARG A 233 12.53 0.86 2.49
CA ARG A 233 12.62 2.03 3.39
C ARG A 233 11.34 2.19 4.21
N ILE A 234 10.19 2.07 3.55
CA ILE A 234 8.88 2.06 4.21
C ILE A 234 8.78 0.90 5.20
N MET A 235 9.14 -0.30 4.77
CA MET A 235 9.07 -1.51 5.61
C MET A 235 10.00 -1.46 6.83
N ASN A 236 11.13 -0.77 6.74
CA ASN A 236 12.07 -0.57 7.84
C ASN A 236 11.62 0.50 8.84
N LEU A 237 10.75 1.44 8.44
CA LEU A 237 10.29 2.52 9.30
C LEU A 237 9.13 2.13 10.22
N ILE A 238 8.25 1.26 9.75
CA ILE A 238 7.07 0.81 10.49
C ILE A 238 7.40 -0.22 11.57
N ASP A 239 6.57 -0.25 12.62
CA ASP A 239 6.66 -1.27 13.65
C ASP A 239 6.42 -2.72 13.13
N GLU A 240 6.87 -3.70 13.91
CA GLU A 240 6.77 -5.12 13.57
C GLU A 240 5.31 -5.57 13.41
N LYS A 241 4.41 -5.03 14.23
CA LYS A 241 2.98 -5.36 14.19
C LYS A 241 2.33 -4.91 12.88
N THR A 242 2.57 -3.68 12.44
CA THR A 242 2.03 -3.12 11.20
C THR A 242 2.63 -3.85 10.00
N ARG A 243 3.92 -4.18 10.05
CA ARG A 243 4.60 -4.99 9.04
C ARG A 243 3.94 -6.36 8.86
N ASP A 244 3.64 -7.05 9.95
CA ASP A 244 3.00 -8.36 9.92
C ASP A 244 1.56 -8.28 9.39
N ASN A 245 0.83 -7.24 9.77
CA ASN A 245 -0.52 -7.00 9.25
C ASN A 245 -0.50 -6.77 7.73
N LEU A 246 0.40 -5.91 7.23
CA LEU A 246 0.54 -5.65 5.79
C LEU A 246 0.84 -6.91 4.99
N ARG A 247 1.72 -7.78 5.51
CA ARG A 247 2.08 -9.05 4.86
C ARG A 247 0.90 -10.02 4.76
N LYS A 248 0.03 -10.05 5.77
CA LYS A 248 -1.15 -10.94 5.82
C LYS A 248 -2.36 -10.36 5.08
N PHE A 249 -2.40 -9.03 4.92
CA PHE A 249 -3.58 -8.32 4.43
C PHE A 249 -4.07 -8.75 3.03
N PRO A 250 -3.21 -8.91 2.00
CA PRO A 250 -3.68 -9.39 0.70
C PRO A 250 -4.39 -10.75 0.77
N HIS A 251 -3.87 -11.66 1.60
CA HIS A 251 -4.48 -12.96 1.81
C HIS A 251 -5.81 -12.87 2.57
N GLU A 252 -5.91 -11.98 3.56
CA GLU A 252 -7.15 -11.72 4.29
C GLU A 252 -8.25 -11.20 3.35
N ILE A 253 -7.95 -10.23 2.49
CA ILE A 253 -8.91 -9.72 1.50
C ILE A 253 -9.29 -10.80 0.49
N TYR A 254 -8.33 -11.61 0.03
CA TYR A 254 -8.61 -12.75 -0.84
C TYR A 254 -9.63 -13.72 -0.21
N GLN A 255 -9.50 -14.03 1.08
CA GLN A 255 -10.44 -14.90 1.79
C GLN A 255 -11.84 -14.27 1.88
N ILE A 256 -11.92 -12.97 2.21
CA ILE A 256 -13.18 -12.23 2.29
C ILE A 256 -13.90 -12.24 0.93
N LEU A 257 -13.21 -11.84 -0.13
CA LEU A 257 -13.76 -11.81 -1.50
C LEU A 257 -14.20 -13.20 -1.95
N THR A 258 -13.41 -14.25 -1.64
CA THR A 258 -13.79 -15.64 -1.97
C THR A 258 -15.07 -16.06 -1.28
N LYS A 259 -15.24 -15.74 0.00
CA LYS A 259 -16.48 -16.05 0.72
C LYS A 259 -17.68 -15.35 0.08
N ILE A 260 -17.53 -14.07 -0.27
CA ILE A 260 -18.58 -13.26 -0.89
C ILE A 260 -18.96 -13.80 -2.26
N PHE A 261 -18.00 -14.09 -3.12
CA PHE A 261 -18.28 -14.60 -4.46
C PHE A 261 -18.82 -16.03 -4.44
N ILE A 262 -18.41 -16.86 -3.49
CA ILE A 262 -19.05 -18.18 -3.28
C ILE A 262 -20.52 -18.01 -2.89
N HIS A 263 -20.85 -17.04 -2.03
CA HIS A 263 -22.24 -16.74 -1.69
C HIS A 263 -23.01 -16.29 -2.93
N GLU A 264 -22.48 -15.36 -3.72
CA GLU A 264 -23.13 -14.91 -4.96
C GLU A 264 -23.38 -16.07 -5.94
N VAL A 265 -22.40 -16.96 -6.10
CA VAL A 265 -22.52 -18.19 -6.91
C VAL A 265 -23.68 -19.08 -6.41
N HIS A 266 -23.83 -19.26 -5.10
CA HIS A 266 -24.97 -20.01 -4.56
C HIS A 266 -26.31 -19.29 -4.78
N SER A 267 -26.36 -17.97 -4.68
CA SER A 267 -27.56 -17.19 -4.99
C SER A 267 -27.97 -17.32 -6.47
N ILE A 268 -27.00 -17.29 -7.39
CA ILE A 268 -27.24 -17.54 -8.82
C ILE A 268 -27.80 -18.95 -9.03
N ASP A 269 -27.19 -19.95 -8.40
CA ASP A 269 -27.64 -21.34 -8.50
C ASP A 269 -29.10 -21.51 -8.01
N LEU A 270 -29.44 -20.86 -6.89
CA LEU A 270 -30.81 -20.81 -6.38
C LEU A 270 -31.76 -20.17 -7.39
N PHE A 271 -31.41 -19.03 -8.00
CA PHE A 271 -32.24 -18.40 -9.04
C PHE A 271 -32.50 -19.35 -10.21
N ILE A 272 -31.49 -20.08 -10.68
CA ILE A 272 -31.66 -21.09 -11.74
C ILE A 272 -32.62 -22.19 -11.28
N HIS A 273 -32.44 -22.70 -10.05
CA HIS A 273 -33.28 -23.76 -9.49
C HIS A 273 -34.75 -23.37 -9.33
N VAL A 274 -35.03 -22.13 -8.95
CA VAL A 274 -36.40 -21.60 -8.85
C VAL A 274 -36.93 -20.99 -10.16
N ASN A 275 -36.19 -21.14 -11.26
CA ASN A 275 -36.54 -20.70 -12.61
C ASN A 275 -36.57 -19.16 -12.83
N TYR A 276 -35.87 -18.39 -11.99
CA TYR A 276 -35.67 -16.94 -12.11
C TYR A 276 -34.46 -16.65 -13.02
N TYR A 277 -34.63 -16.92 -14.32
CA TYR A 277 -33.51 -16.95 -15.26
C TYR A 277 -32.94 -15.57 -15.59
N LEU A 278 -33.76 -14.52 -15.58
CA LEU A 278 -33.31 -13.16 -15.87
C LEU A 278 -32.40 -12.66 -14.75
N GLU A 279 -32.80 -12.88 -13.50
CA GLU A 279 -32.03 -12.57 -12.30
C GLU A 279 -30.71 -13.37 -12.27
N ALA A 280 -30.76 -14.65 -12.64
CA ALA A 280 -29.55 -15.47 -12.77
C ALA A 280 -28.57 -14.94 -13.83
N GLU A 281 -29.05 -14.58 -15.03
CA GLU A 281 -28.19 -14.00 -16.09
C GLU A 281 -27.58 -12.67 -15.66
N GLN A 282 -28.38 -11.77 -15.06
CA GLN A 282 -27.90 -10.49 -14.54
C GLN A 282 -26.86 -10.67 -13.42
N SER A 283 -27.09 -11.57 -12.47
CA SER A 283 -26.12 -11.84 -11.41
C SER A 283 -24.83 -12.46 -11.94
N ILE A 284 -24.87 -13.34 -12.95
CA ILE A 284 -23.64 -13.84 -13.58
C ILE A 284 -22.88 -12.72 -14.30
N GLU A 285 -23.57 -11.80 -14.98
CA GLU A 285 -22.93 -10.66 -15.63
C GLU A 285 -22.24 -9.75 -14.60
N ASN A 286 -22.94 -9.42 -13.51
CA ASN A 286 -22.41 -8.62 -12.40
C ASN A 286 -21.18 -9.28 -11.76
N LEU A 287 -21.25 -10.59 -11.49
CA LEU A 287 -20.12 -11.36 -10.97
C LEU A 287 -18.96 -11.40 -11.97
N THR A 288 -19.25 -11.55 -13.26
CA THR A 288 -18.22 -11.55 -14.32
C THR A 288 -17.51 -10.21 -14.42
N HIS A 289 -18.23 -9.11 -14.30
CA HIS A 289 -17.65 -7.78 -14.23
C HIS A 289 -16.77 -7.63 -12.99
N ALA A 290 -17.26 -8.02 -11.81
CA ALA A 290 -16.51 -7.92 -10.56
C ALA A 290 -15.18 -8.68 -10.61
N LEU A 291 -15.20 -9.92 -11.14
CA LEU A 291 -14.01 -10.75 -11.28
C LEU A 291 -13.01 -10.18 -12.30
N ARG A 292 -13.49 -9.47 -13.32
CA ARG A 292 -12.64 -8.80 -14.31
C ARG A 292 -11.90 -7.61 -13.70
N GLU A 293 -12.61 -6.77 -12.94
CA GLU A 293 -11.99 -5.61 -12.27
C GLU A 293 -10.93 -6.03 -11.23
N LEU A 294 -11.06 -7.24 -10.67
CA LEU A 294 -10.12 -7.79 -9.69
C LEU A 294 -9.08 -8.74 -10.30
N SER A 295 -8.98 -8.87 -11.63
CA SER A 295 -8.24 -9.97 -12.27
C SER A 295 -6.76 -10.04 -11.91
N ASP A 296 -6.17 -8.90 -11.58
CA ASP A 296 -4.73 -8.79 -11.29
C ASP A 296 -4.41 -9.28 -9.87
N ASN A 297 -5.33 -9.08 -8.93
CA ASN A 297 -5.12 -9.35 -7.50
C ASN A 297 -6.02 -10.47 -6.94
N TYR A 298 -6.98 -10.98 -7.71
CA TYR A 298 -7.92 -12.03 -7.30
C TYR A 298 -8.09 -13.14 -8.34
N LYS A 299 -7.68 -14.36 -7.99
CA LYS A 299 -7.88 -15.57 -8.82
C LYS A 299 -8.27 -16.76 -7.96
N SER A 300 -9.56 -17.07 -7.90
CA SER A 300 -10.08 -18.24 -7.18
C SER A 300 -10.64 -19.28 -8.14
N ASN A 301 -9.89 -20.37 -8.37
CA ASN A 301 -10.30 -21.44 -9.28
C ASN A 301 -11.72 -21.95 -8.97
N VAL A 302 -12.05 -22.10 -7.69
CA VAL A 302 -13.37 -22.57 -7.24
C VAL A 302 -14.50 -21.64 -7.71
N VAL A 303 -14.32 -20.32 -7.61
CA VAL A 303 -15.33 -19.35 -8.03
C VAL A 303 -15.47 -19.35 -9.55
N TYR A 304 -14.34 -19.34 -10.27
CA TYR A 304 -14.35 -19.36 -11.73
C TYR A 304 -15.00 -20.63 -12.30
N GLU A 305 -14.62 -21.81 -11.80
CA GLU A 305 -15.19 -23.10 -12.22
C GLU A 305 -16.70 -23.15 -11.97
N LYS A 306 -17.16 -22.77 -10.77
CA LYS A 306 -18.60 -22.76 -10.47
C LYS A 306 -19.35 -21.74 -11.34
N LYS A 307 -18.81 -20.54 -11.54
CA LYS A 307 -19.40 -19.53 -12.43
C LYS A 307 -19.55 -20.07 -13.85
N GLU A 308 -18.52 -20.73 -14.38
CA GLU A 308 -18.57 -21.34 -15.72
C GLU A 308 -19.59 -22.47 -15.81
N GLN A 309 -19.73 -23.30 -14.76
CA GLN A 309 -20.77 -24.33 -14.70
C GLN A 309 -22.17 -23.71 -14.74
N LEU A 310 -22.43 -22.66 -13.96
CA LEU A 310 -23.72 -21.95 -13.97
C LEU A 310 -23.99 -21.27 -15.31
N GLN A 311 -22.97 -20.66 -15.93
CA GLN A 311 -23.08 -20.09 -17.27
C GLN A 311 -23.41 -21.16 -18.32
N LYS A 312 -22.79 -22.34 -18.26
CA LYS A 312 -23.11 -23.47 -19.14
C LYS A 312 -24.55 -23.93 -18.96
N ARG A 313 -25.03 -24.04 -17.72
CA ARG A 313 -26.44 -24.39 -17.43
C ARG A 313 -27.41 -23.38 -18.02
N LEU A 314 -27.13 -22.08 -17.90
CA LEU A 314 -27.95 -21.03 -18.53
C LEU A 314 -27.87 -21.05 -20.05
N ASN A 315 -26.71 -21.36 -20.64
CA ASN A 315 -26.56 -21.45 -22.09
C ASN A 315 -27.28 -22.68 -22.67
N HIS A 316 -27.33 -23.78 -21.91
CA HIS A 316 -28.06 -25.02 -22.24
C HIS A 316 -29.36 -25.15 -21.42
N LEU A 317 -30.08 -24.05 -21.25
CA LEU A 317 -31.20 -23.97 -20.32
C LEU A 317 -32.32 -24.98 -20.64
N LEU A 318 -32.61 -25.25 -21.92
CA LEU A 318 -33.59 -26.26 -22.30
C LEU A 318 -33.22 -27.64 -21.75
N ASP A 319 -31.95 -28.04 -21.89
CA ASP A 319 -31.47 -29.34 -21.41
C ASP A 319 -31.49 -29.39 -19.87
N ASP A 320 -31.11 -28.30 -19.20
CA ASP A 320 -31.17 -28.18 -17.74
C ASP A 320 -32.62 -28.29 -17.21
N ILE A 321 -33.58 -27.65 -17.86
CA ILE A 321 -35.01 -27.77 -17.53
C ILE A 321 -35.47 -29.22 -17.69
N LEU A 322 -35.13 -29.87 -18.81
CA LEU A 322 -35.57 -31.24 -19.10
C LEU A 322 -34.88 -32.30 -18.23
N GLN A 323 -33.68 -32.02 -17.71
CA GLN A 323 -33.02 -32.87 -16.72
C GLN A 323 -33.66 -32.74 -15.34
N ARG A 324 -34.16 -31.56 -14.99
CA ARG A 324 -34.82 -31.30 -13.70
C ARG A 324 -36.27 -31.77 -13.65
N TYR A 325 -36.97 -31.69 -14.78
CA TYR A 325 -38.40 -31.96 -14.87
C TYR A 325 -38.70 -33.05 -15.91
N ASP A 326 -39.24 -34.16 -15.44
CA ASP A 326 -39.72 -35.24 -16.30
C ASP A 326 -41.13 -34.92 -16.83
N PHE A 327 -41.20 -34.21 -17.96
CA PHE A 327 -42.48 -33.88 -18.60
C PHE A 327 -43.13 -35.05 -19.34
N SER A 328 -42.46 -36.20 -19.46
CA SER A 328 -43.03 -37.39 -20.09
C SER A 328 -44.06 -38.08 -19.18
N ASP A 329 -43.91 -37.88 -17.87
CA ASP A 329 -44.75 -38.39 -16.81
C ASP A 329 -45.80 -37.35 -16.40
N VAL A 330 -47.00 -37.48 -16.97
CA VAL A 330 -48.13 -36.56 -16.72
C VAL A 330 -48.61 -36.59 -15.27
N GLU A 331 -48.33 -37.64 -14.51
CA GLU A 331 -48.72 -37.73 -13.11
C GLU A 331 -47.95 -36.70 -12.26
N LYS A 332 -46.72 -36.36 -12.65
CA LYS A 332 -45.88 -35.39 -11.93
C LYS A 332 -46.24 -33.93 -12.18
N TYR A 333 -47.18 -33.64 -13.08
CA TYR A 333 -47.51 -32.26 -13.45
C TYR A 333 -48.08 -31.45 -12.29
N HIS A 334 -48.67 -32.09 -11.27
CA HIS A 334 -49.13 -31.38 -10.08
C HIS A 334 -47.98 -30.96 -9.14
N VAL A 335 -46.84 -31.68 -9.17
CA VAL A 335 -45.64 -31.37 -8.37
C VAL A 335 -44.80 -30.28 -9.03
N HIS A 336 -44.67 -30.38 -10.36
CA HIS A 336 -43.92 -29.43 -11.17
C HIS A 336 -44.76 -29.00 -12.38
N PRO A 337 -45.69 -28.06 -12.19
CA PRO A 337 -46.59 -27.62 -13.24
C PRO A 337 -45.83 -27.02 -14.43
N PRO A 338 -46.01 -27.57 -15.65
CA PRO A 338 -45.38 -26.99 -16.84
C PRO A 338 -45.71 -25.52 -17.04
N LYS A 339 -46.95 -25.12 -16.75
CA LYS A 339 -47.41 -23.72 -16.84
C LYS A 339 -46.52 -22.74 -16.05
N ASP A 340 -45.99 -23.14 -14.88
CA ASP A 340 -45.20 -22.26 -14.03
C ASP A 340 -43.84 -21.93 -14.68
N ILE A 341 -43.25 -22.91 -15.36
CA ILE A 341 -42.00 -22.73 -16.12
C ILE A 341 -42.24 -21.83 -17.34
N PHE A 342 -43.37 -22.02 -18.04
CA PHE A 342 -43.74 -21.14 -19.15
C PHE A 342 -44.04 -19.72 -18.70
N GLU A 343 -44.64 -19.51 -17.54
CA GLU A 343 -44.84 -18.16 -16.98
C GLU A 343 -43.50 -17.46 -16.73
N GLN A 344 -42.51 -18.15 -16.15
CA GLN A 344 -41.18 -17.57 -15.96
C GLN A 344 -40.48 -17.29 -17.30
N LEU A 345 -40.53 -18.22 -18.25
CA LEU A 345 -39.98 -17.99 -19.59
C LEU A 345 -40.67 -16.80 -20.28
N LYS A 346 -42.00 -16.64 -20.14
CA LYS A 346 -42.75 -15.47 -20.67
C LYS A 346 -42.25 -14.15 -20.11
N ARG A 347 -41.92 -14.09 -18.81
CA ARG A 347 -41.33 -12.88 -18.21
C ARG A 347 -40.02 -12.50 -18.89
N VAL A 348 -39.19 -13.49 -19.24
CA VAL A 348 -37.94 -13.24 -19.94
C VAL A 348 -38.16 -12.95 -21.43
N LEU A 349 -39.18 -13.53 -22.08
CA LEU A 349 -39.52 -13.22 -23.48
C LEU A 349 -39.86 -11.74 -23.70
N LEU A 350 -40.48 -11.08 -22.70
CA LEU A 350 -40.75 -9.65 -22.74
C LEU A 350 -39.47 -8.79 -22.81
N SER A 351 -38.32 -9.34 -22.44
CA SER A 351 -37.01 -8.67 -22.61
C SER A 351 -36.49 -8.68 -24.05
N GLY A 352 -37.11 -9.43 -24.96
CA GLY A 352 -36.75 -9.50 -26.39
C GLY A 352 -35.55 -10.38 -26.73
N ASN A 353 -35.04 -11.18 -25.79
CA ASN A 353 -33.88 -12.04 -26.03
C ASN A 353 -34.26 -13.28 -26.89
N PRO A 354 -33.68 -13.45 -28.10
CA PRO A 354 -34.07 -14.52 -29.04
C PRO A 354 -33.79 -15.93 -28.50
N LYS A 355 -32.78 -16.09 -27.64
CA LYS A 355 -32.46 -17.37 -26.98
C LYS A 355 -33.68 -17.95 -26.25
N TYR A 356 -34.40 -17.12 -25.52
CA TYR A 356 -35.56 -17.56 -24.74
C TYR A 356 -36.77 -17.86 -25.62
N VAL A 357 -36.89 -17.22 -26.79
CA VAL A 357 -37.93 -17.51 -27.79
C VAL A 357 -37.78 -18.94 -28.30
N ASP A 358 -36.56 -19.33 -28.65
CA ASP A 358 -36.28 -20.67 -29.18
C ASP A 358 -36.45 -21.75 -28.11
N ILE A 359 -36.00 -21.48 -26.87
CA ILE A 359 -36.22 -22.37 -25.73
C ILE A 359 -37.72 -22.53 -25.46
N TYR A 360 -38.48 -21.44 -25.44
CA TYR A 360 -39.93 -21.47 -25.21
C TYR A 360 -40.64 -22.34 -26.24
N LYS A 361 -40.39 -22.11 -27.54
CA LYS A 361 -40.99 -22.90 -28.62
C LYS A 361 -40.59 -24.37 -28.54
N SER A 362 -39.32 -24.66 -28.32
CA SER A 362 -38.80 -26.03 -28.25
C SER A 362 -39.39 -26.80 -27.07
N LEU A 363 -39.54 -26.15 -25.91
CA LEU A 363 -40.16 -26.75 -24.74
C LEU A 363 -41.66 -27.00 -24.96
N LEU A 364 -42.37 -26.04 -25.56
CA LEU A 364 -43.79 -26.15 -25.91
C LEU A 364 -44.04 -27.36 -26.82
N GLU A 365 -43.20 -27.53 -27.85
CA GLU A 365 -43.25 -28.65 -28.78
C GLU A 365 -42.97 -29.99 -28.10
N LYS A 366 -41.97 -30.08 -27.21
CA LYS A 366 -41.69 -31.32 -26.47
C LYS A 366 -42.86 -31.74 -25.58
N ILE A 367 -43.44 -30.80 -24.83
CA ILE A 367 -44.57 -31.08 -23.95
C ILE A 367 -45.80 -31.46 -24.77
N ARG A 368 -46.05 -30.81 -25.92
CA ARG A 368 -47.10 -31.21 -26.86
C ARG A 368 -46.96 -32.67 -27.28
N VAL A 369 -45.76 -33.10 -27.67
CA VAL A 369 -45.49 -34.47 -28.08
C VAL A 369 -45.72 -35.44 -26.91
N TYR A 370 -45.18 -35.16 -25.72
CA TYR A 370 -45.37 -36.03 -24.56
C TYR A 370 -46.84 -36.17 -24.15
N PHE A 371 -47.59 -35.07 -24.15
CA PHE A 371 -49.01 -35.09 -23.80
C PHE A 371 -49.84 -35.85 -24.86
N SER A 372 -49.55 -35.66 -26.15
CA SER A 372 -50.20 -36.40 -27.24
C SER A 372 -49.97 -37.90 -27.13
N LEU A 373 -48.72 -38.32 -26.87
CA LEU A 373 -48.40 -39.74 -26.67
C LEU A 373 -49.17 -40.36 -25.49
N ASN A 374 -49.43 -39.60 -24.43
CA ASN A 374 -50.23 -40.08 -23.30
C ASN A 374 -51.73 -40.16 -23.65
N LEU A 375 -52.27 -39.24 -24.46
CA LEU A 375 -53.63 -39.32 -25.00
C LEU A 375 -53.80 -40.55 -25.92
N ASP A 376 -52.86 -40.80 -26.84
CA ASP A 376 -52.90 -41.92 -27.78
C ASP A 376 -52.81 -43.27 -27.07
N LYS A 377 -52.00 -43.36 -26.01
CA LYS A 377 -51.93 -44.56 -25.16
C LYS A 377 -53.29 -44.88 -24.55
N LEU A 378 -54.03 -43.87 -24.09
CA LEU A 378 -55.37 -44.06 -23.52
C LEU A 378 -56.41 -44.50 -24.55
N GLY A 379 -56.36 -43.95 -25.76
CA GLY A 379 -57.26 -44.36 -26.85
C GLY A 379 -57.16 -45.85 -27.21
N ASN A 380 -56.05 -46.50 -26.87
CA ASN A 380 -55.76 -47.90 -27.16
C ASN A 380 -55.81 -48.82 -25.93
N ASP A 381 -56.10 -48.30 -24.74
CA ASP A 381 -55.96 -49.02 -23.47
C ASP A 381 -57.32 -49.55 -22.94
N SER A 382 -57.52 -50.87 -22.97
CA SER A 382 -58.74 -51.54 -22.48
C SER A 382 -58.63 -52.04 -21.02
N SER A 383 -57.71 -51.47 -20.23
CA SER A 383 -57.43 -51.92 -18.86
C SER A 383 -58.49 -51.51 -17.83
N LYS A 384 -58.50 -52.20 -16.67
CA LYS A 384 -59.42 -51.92 -15.55
C LYS A 384 -59.22 -50.53 -14.90
N ASP A 385 -58.07 -49.90 -15.11
CA ASP A 385 -57.70 -48.60 -14.54
C ASP A 385 -57.98 -47.43 -15.50
N HIS A 386 -58.68 -47.66 -16.61
CA HIS A 386 -58.94 -46.67 -17.66
C HIS A 386 -59.57 -45.37 -17.11
N VAL A 387 -60.54 -45.48 -16.21
CA VAL A 387 -61.20 -44.31 -15.57
C VAL A 387 -60.21 -43.49 -14.74
N GLN A 388 -59.31 -44.14 -13.99
CA GLN A 388 -58.30 -43.42 -13.20
C GLN A 388 -57.29 -42.71 -14.10
N LYS A 389 -56.87 -43.34 -15.21
CA LYS A 389 -55.97 -42.72 -16.20
C LYS A 389 -56.61 -41.50 -16.89
N ILE A 390 -57.92 -41.55 -17.19
CA ILE A 390 -58.66 -40.39 -17.70
C ILE A 390 -58.65 -39.25 -16.68
N LEU A 391 -58.95 -39.54 -15.41
CA LEU A 391 -58.94 -38.53 -14.34
C LEU A 391 -57.55 -37.90 -14.17
N LEU A 392 -56.49 -38.71 -14.23
CA LEU A 392 -55.10 -38.23 -14.15
C LEU A 392 -54.77 -37.28 -15.30
N LEU A 393 -55.16 -37.61 -16.53
CA LEU A 393 -54.90 -36.75 -17.69
C LEU A 393 -55.74 -35.46 -17.69
N LYS A 394 -57.00 -35.54 -17.26
CA LYS A 394 -57.84 -34.35 -17.03
C LYS A 394 -57.23 -33.45 -15.97
N ASN A 395 -56.66 -34.02 -14.90
CA ASN A 395 -55.95 -33.26 -13.88
C ASN A 395 -54.64 -32.65 -14.42
N ALA A 396 -53.84 -33.43 -15.17
CA ALA A 396 -52.60 -32.96 -15.79
C ALA A 396 -52.84 -31.80 -16.78
N PHE A 397 -53.96 -31.84 -17.52
CA PHE A 397 -54.37 -30.77 -18.45
C PHE A 397 -54.49 -29.40 -17.75
N CYS A 398 -54.95 -29.36 -16.50
CA CYS A 398 -55.05 -28.12 -15.71
C CYS A 398 -53.70 -27.41 -15.51
N PHE A 399 -52.59 -28.16 -15.57
CA PHE A 399 -51.23 -27.67 -15.36
C PHE A 399 -50.48 -27.34 -16.65
N LEU A 400 -51.09 -27.57 -17.82
CA LEU A 400 -50.52 -27.15 -19.10
C LEU A 400 -50.54 -25.62 -19.27
N PRO A 401 -49.61 -25.04 -20.06
CA PRO A 401 -49.73 -23.65 -20.50
C PRO A 401 -50.97 -23.44 -21.38
N GLU A 402 -51.51 -22.22 -21.39
CA GLU A 402 -52.75 -21.88 -22.10
C GLU A 402 -52.70 -22.22 -23.60
N GLU A 403 -51.55 -22.06 -24.23
CA GLU A 403 -51.33 -22.41 -25.63
C GLU A 403 -51.59 -23.89 -25.92
N LEU A 404 -51.19 -24.79 -25.01
CA LEU A 404 -51.45 -26.22 -25.16
C LEU A 404 -52.86 -26.59 -24.70
N LYS A 405 -53.43 -25.88 -23.72
CA LYS A 405 -54.82 -26.10 -23.31
C LYS A 405 -55.78 -25.88 -24.47
N ILE A 406 -55.64 -24.76 -25.19
CA ILE A 406 -56.47 -24.46 -26.36
C ILE A 406 -56.37 -25.58 -27.40
N LEU A 407 -55.18 -26.14 -27.60
CA LEU A 407 -54.93 -27.19 -28.58
C LEU A 407 -55.56 -28.53 -28.20
N PHE A 408 -55.50 -28.93 -26.92
CA PHE A 408 -55.99 -30.24 -26.46
C PHE A 408 -57.41 -30.23 -25.88
N GLN A 409 -58.04 -29.07 -25.67
CA GLN A 409 -59.35 -28.94 -25.04
C GLN A 409 -60.40 -29.89 -25.62
N PHE A 410 -60.54 -29.89 -26.96
CA PHE A 410 -61.50 -30.74 -27.66
C PHE A 410 -61.26 -32.24 -27.40
N HIS A 411 -60.00 -32.68 -27.41
CA HIS A 411 -59.65 -34.08 -27.16
C HIS A 411 -59.93 -34.49 -25.73
N ILE A 412 -59.68 -33.60 -24.76
CA ILE A 412 -59.97 -33.85 -23.34
C ILE A 412 -61.48 -33.93 -23.07
N ASP A 413 -62.28 -33.07 -23.72
CA ASP A 413 -63.74 -33.06 -23.58
C ASP A 413 -64.40 -34.33 -24.17
N GLN A 414 -63.73 -34.99 -25.12
CA GLN A 414 -64.19 -36.26 -25.72
C GLN A 414 -63.87 -37.49 -24.86
N LEU A 415 -62.97 -37.40 -23.88
CA LEU A 415 -62.68 -38.49 -22.96
C LEU A 415 -63.85 -38.67 -21.97
N LYS A 416 -64.63 -39.74 -22.14
CA LYS A 416 -65.78 -40.09 -21.29
C LYS A 416 -65.40 -41.07 -20.19
#